data_AF-A0A1Y6FSW7-F1
#
_entry.id   AF-A0A1Y6FSW7-F1
#
_cell.length_a   1.000
_cell.length_b   1.000
_cell.length_c   1.000
_cell.angle_alpha   90.00
_cell.angle_beta   90.00
_cell.angle_gamma   90.00
#
_symmetry.space_group_name_H-M   'P 1'
#
loop_
_entity.id
_entity.type
_entity.pdbx_description
1 polymer ?
#
loop_
_entity_poly.entity_id
_entity_poly.type
_entity_poly.pdbx_seq_one_letter_code
_entity_poly.pdbx_strand_id
1 'polypeptide(L)'
;MTNAVPAYMARIRNQIRLAEAKADESLLAKLDVMQSILRARQVEDIPAPHVGQEAIVRLGRAIQSDIGAANDIFRSHNALVGDKIKITGMPGHDDTLAFAELESQAEAAA
;
A
#
# COMPACT_ATOMS: atom_id res chain seq x y z
N MET A 1 -13.90 31.86 -8.39
CA MET A 1 -12.65 31.89 -7.61
C MET A 1 -12.24 30.45 -7.37
N THR A 2 -11.14 29.98 -7.95
CA THR A 2 -10.58 28.67 -7.63
C THR A 2 -9.96 28.77 -6.24
N ASN A 3 -10.59 28.17 -5.23
CA ASN A 3 -10.02 28.11 -3.89
C ASN A 3 -8.75 27.25 -3.96
N ALA A 4 -7.58 27.90 -3.89
CA ALA A 4 -6.30 27.22 -3.86
C ALA A 4 -6.28 26.23 -2.69
N VAL A 5 -5.83 25.00 -2.95
CA VAL A 5 -5.70 23.97 -1.91
C VAL A 5 -4.75 24.49 -0.82
N PRO A 6 -5.15 24.52 0.46
CA PRO A 6 -4.26 24.93 1.54
C PRO A 6 -2.97 24.09 1.57
N ALA A 7 -1.82 24.73 1.78
CA ALA A 7 -0.51 24.07 1.73
C ALA A 7 -0.38 22.86 2.69
N TYR A 8 -1.04 22.90 3.84
CA TYR A 8 -1.03 21.78 4.78
C TYR A 8 -1.73 20.53 4.21
N MET A 9 -2.78 20.69 3.40
CA MET A 9 -3.49 19.56 2.77
C MET A 9 -2.62 18.87 1.72
N ALA A 10 -1.90 19.65 0.91
CA ALA A 10 -0.94 19.12 -0.05
C ALA A 10 0.18 18.33 0.66
N ARG A 11 0.69 18.86 1.78
CA ARG A 11 1.70 18.17 2.60
C ARG A 11 1.18 16.86 3.19
N ILE A 12 -0.01 16.86 3.80
CA ILE A 12 -0.62 15.65 4.39
C ILE A 12 -0.84 14.58 3.31
N ARG A 13 -1.33 14.96 2.13
CA ARG A 13 -1.48 14.04 1.00
C ARG A 13 -0.16 13.36 0.65
N ASN A 14 0.92 14.13 0.51
CA ASN A 14 2.24 13.56 0.23
C ASN A 14 2.72 12.62 1.35
N GLN A 15 2.47 12.97 2.61
CA GLN A 15 2.82 12.11 3.74
C GLN A 15 2.06 10.78 3.73
N ILE A 16 0.78 10.79 3.34
CA ILE A 16 -0.02 9.57 3.21
C ILE A 16 0.50 8.68 2.08
N ARG A 17 0.81 9.25 0.91
CA ARG A 17 1.41 8.47 -0.19
C ARG A 17 2.74 7.82 0.20
N LEU A 18 3.56 8.56 0.95
CA LEU A 18 4.81 7.99 1.48
C LEU A 18 4.55 6.87 2.51
N ALA A 19 3.47 6.97 3.29
CA ALA A 19 3.09 5.92 4.22
C ALA A 19 2.57 4.67 3.50
N GLU A 20 1.77 4.83 2.44
CA GLU A 20 1.29 3.75 1.57
C GLU A 20 2.47 2.99 0.95
N ALA A 21 3.40 3.70 0.29
CA ALA A 21 4.57 3.07 -0.33
C ALA A 21 5.43 2.30 0.68
N LYS A 22 5.64 2.85 1.88
CA LYS A 22 6.39 2.17 2.95
C LYS A 22 5.66 0.95 3.52
N ALA A 23 4.33 0.97 3.53
CA ALA A 23 3.54 -0.19 3.93
C ALA A 23 3.74 -1.34 2.94
N ASP A 24 3.74 -1.05 1.64
CA ASP A 24 4.01 -2.03 0.59
C ASP A 24 5.44 -2.59 0.67
N GLU A 25 6.44 -1.73 0.85
CA GLU A 25 7.84 -2.15 1.05
C GLU A 25 7.98 -3.10 2.26
N SER A 26 7.33 -2.77 3.38
CA SER A 26 7.31 -3.62 4.59
C SER A 26 6.65 -4.97 4.32
N LEU A 27 5.55 -4.99 3.56
CA LEU A 27 4.84 -6.22 3.21
C LEU A 27 5.71 -7.13 2.34
N LEU A 28 6.37 -6.57 1.32
CA LEU A 28 7.30 -7.30 0.46
C LEU A 28 8.46 -7.90 1.26
N ALA A 29 9.11 -7.11 2.13
CA ALA A 29 10.20 -7.60 2.96
C ALA A 29 9.79 -8.78 3.86
N LYS A 30 8.57 -8.76 4.40
CA LYS A 30 8.03 -9.87 5.22
C LYS A 30 7.77 -11.12 4.39
N LEU A 31 7.25 -10.96 3.16
CA LEU A 31 7.05 -12.06 2.22
C LEU A 31 8.37 -12.70 1.79
N ASP A 32 9.42 -11.91 1.57
CA ASP A 32 10.76 -12.40 1.23
C ASP A 32 11.36 -13.26 2.35
N VAL A 33 11.18 -12.86 3.62
CA VAL A 33 11.60 -13.67 4.77
C VAL A 33 10.82 -14.99 4.81
N MET A 34 9.50 -14.96 4.63
CA MET A 34 8.67 -16.16 4.61
C MET A 34 9.06 -17.11 3.48
N GLN A 35 9.35 -16.57 2.29
CA GLN A 35 9.86 -17.32 1.15
C GLN A 35 11.22 -17.95 1.46
N SER A 36 12.13 -17.22 2.10
CA SER A 36 13.46 -17.71 2.47
C SER A 36 13.37 -18.89 3.44
N ILE A 37 12.48 -18.83 4.43
CA ILE A 37 12.23 -19.96 5.36
C ILE A 37 11.69 -21.18 4.62
N LEU A 38 10.74 -20.99 3.69
CA LEU A 38 10.19 -22.09 2.89
C LEU A 38 11.26 -22.76 2.01
N ARG A 39 12.16 -21.97 1.41
CA ARG A 39 13.27 -22.49 0.59
C ARG A 39 14.30 -23.24 1.43
N ALA A 40 14.71 -22.69 2.58
CA ALA A 40 15.65 -23.34 3.48
C ALA A 40 15.15 -24.75 3.89
N ARG A 41 13.85 -24.89 4.17
CA ARG A 41 13.22 -26.18 4.49
C ARG A 41 13.27 -27.23 3.36
N GLN A 42 13.47 -26.82 2.11
CA GLN A 42 13.52 -27.73 0.96
C GLN A 42 14.94 -28.22 0.65
N VAL A 43 15.96 -27.43 1.00
CA VAL A 43 17.34 -27.64 0.55
C VAL A 43 18.24 -28.13 1.67
N GLU A 44 17.99 -27.68 2.90
CA GLU A 44 18.83 -28.00 4.04
C GLU A 44 18.27 -29.24 4.77
N ASP A 45 19.15 -30.18 5.11
CA ASP A 45 18.84 -31.36 5.91
C ASP A 45 18.70 -30.95 7.41
N ILE A 46 17.81 -29.99 7.69
CA ILE A 46 17.66 -29.35 9.00
C ILE A 46 16.87 -30.30 9.92
N PRO A 47 17.40 -30.66 11.10
CA PRO A 47 16.74 -31.61 12.02
C PRO A 47 15.44 -31.11 12.68
N ALA A 48 14.91 -29.93 12.34
CA ALA A 48 13.77 -29.34 13.05
C ALA A 48 12.73 -28.66 12.13
N PRO A 49 11.93 -29.45 11.38
CA PRO A 49 10.85 -28.94 10.51
C PRO A 49 9.83 -28.04 11.25
N HIS A 50 9.65 -28.25 12.56
CA HIS A 50 8.67 -27.56 13.38
C HIS A 50 9.03 -26.10 13.68
N VAL A 51 10.31 -25.76 13.80
CA VAL A 51 10.76 -24.38 14.11
C VAL A 51 10.47 -23.44 12.94
N GLY A 52 10.73 -23.89 11.71
CA GLY A 52 10.37 -23.14 10.50
C GLY A 52 8.85 -22.97 10.35
N GLN A 53 8.07 -23.99 10.71
CA GLN A 53 6.60 -23.91 10.65
C GLN A 53 6.04 -22.88 11.63
N GLU A 54 6.56 -22.82 12.86
CA GLU A 54 6.12 -21.81 13.83
C GLU A 54 6.44 -20.38 13.37
N ALA A 55 7.64 -20.17 12.82
CA ALA A 55 8.03 -18.87 12.25
C ALA A 55 7.12 -18.45 11.10
N ILE A 56 6.78 -19.37 10.19
CA ILE A 56 5.85 -19.16 9.07
C ILE A 56 4.46 -18.76 9.59
N VAL A 57 3.93 -19.44 10.60
CA VAL A 57 2.62 -19.11 11.18
C VAL A 57 2.63 -17.72 11.81
N ARG A 58 3.69 -17.36 12.54
CA ARG A 58 3.84 -16.03 13.16
C ARG A 58 3.95 -14.93 12.08
N LEU A 59 4.76 -15.15 11.04
CA LEU A 59 4.88 -14.23 9.90
C LEU A 59 3.55 -14.06 9.16
N GLY A 60 2.83 -15.16 8.90
CA GLY A 60 1.53 -15.11 8.23
C GLY A 60 0.51 -14.26 8.99
N ARG A 61 0.47 -14.34 10.32
CA ARG A 61 -0.38 -13.47 11.15
C ARG A 61 0.05 -12.00 11.08
N ALA A 62 1.35 -11.73 11.12
CA ALA A 62 1.86 -10.37 10.99
C ALA A 62 1.50 -9.75 9.63
N ILE A 63 1.66 -10.53 8.54
CA ILE A 63 1.28 -10.12 7.18
C ILE A 63 -0.22 -9.81 7.07
N GLN A 64 -1.08 -10.67 7.63
CA GLN A 64 -2.54 -10.42 7.63
C GLN A 64 -2.90 -9.13 8.39
N SER A 65 -2.26 -8.91 9.54
CA SER A 65 -2.45 -7.69 10.32
C SER A 65 -1.98 -6.44 9.56
N ASP A 66 -0.83 -6.52 8.89
CA ASP A 66 -0.28 -5.46 8.07
C ASP A 66 -1.20 -5.08 6.91
N ILE A 67 -1.77 -6.07 6.21
CA ILE A 67 -2.74 -5.82 5.13
C ILE A 67 -3.96 -5.06 5.67
N GLY A 68 -4.44 -5.43 6.86
CA GLY A 68 -5.50 -4.70 7.55
C GLY A 68 -5.11 -3.23 7.81
N ALA A 69 -3.93 -2.99 8.38
CA ALA A 69 -3.44 -1.65 8.66
C ALA A 69 -3.22 -0.81 7.39
N ALA A 70 -2.66 -1.40 6.33
CA ALA A 70 -2.48 -0.75 5.03
C ALA A 70 -3.83 -0.32 4.42
N ASN A 71 -4.85 -1.18 4.51
CA ASN A 71 -6.20 -0.84 4.06
C ASN A 71 -6.77 0.39 4.76
N ASP A 72 -6.49 0.56 6.06
CA ASP A 72 -6.96 1.72 6.82
C ASP A 72 -6.21 3.01 6.45
N ILE A 73 -4.94 2.90 6.03
CA ILE A 73 -4.21 4.02 5.41
C ILE A 73 -4.88 4.43 4.09
N PHE A 74 -5.17 3.49 3.19
CA PHE A 74 -5.86 3.77 1.93
C PHE A 74 -7.26 4.37 2.14
N ARG A 75 -8.01 3.88 3.14
CA ARG A 75 -9.30 4.47 3.52
C ARG A 75 -9.16 5.91 4.02
N SER A 76 -8.14 6.19 4.82
CA SER A 76 -7.84 7.53 5.31
C SER A 76 -7.49 8.48 4.17
N HIS A 77 -6.72 8.01 3.18
CA HIS A 77 -6.45 8.75 1.95
C HIS A 77 -7.75 9.14 1.23
N ASN A 78 -8.61 8.16 0.95
CA ASN A 78 -9.89 8.38 0.27
C ASN A 78 -10.80 9.35 1.03
N ALA A 79 -10.85 9.26 2.36
CA ALA A 79 -11.61 10.19 3.20
C ALA A 79 -11.11 11.63 3.04
N LEU A 80 -9.79 11.84 3.07
CA LEU A 80 -9.19 13.17 2.89
C LEU A 80 -9.39 13.74 1.50
N VAL A 81 -9.39 12.90 0.46
CA VAL A 81 -9.78 13.31 -0.90
C VAL A 81 -11.24 13.75 -0.92
N GLY A 82 -12.13 13.00 -0.28
CA GLY A 82 -13.54 13.38 -0.11
C GLY A 82 -13.72 14.73 0.59
N ASP A 83 -12.95 14.99 1.65
CA ASP A 83 -13.02 16.25 2.39
C ASP A 83 -12.43 17.43 1.60
N LYS A 84 -11.35 17.22 0.83
CA LYS A 84 -10.85 18.21 -0.16
C LYS A 84 -11.99 18.61 -1.10
N ILE A 85 -12.70 17.65 -1.69
CA ILE A 85 -13.78 17.93 -2.65
C ILE A 85 -14.86 18.80 -1.99
N LYS A 86 -15.29 18.46 -0.77
CA LYS A 86 -16.30 19.25 -0.02
C LYS A 86 -15.83 20.68 0.27
N ILE A 87 -14.54 20.88 0.55
CA ILE A 87 -13.98 22.18 0.96
C ILE A 87 -13.69 23.08 -0.25
N THR A 88 -13.10 22.53 -1.31
CA THR A 88 -12.59 23.32 -2.44
C THR A 88 -13.51 23.28 -3.66
N GLY A 89 -14.45 22.34 -3.73
CA GLY A 89 -15.26 22.07 -4.92
C GLY A 89 -14.46 21.52 -6.10
N MET A 90 -13.16 21.26 -5.92
CA MET A 90 -12.32 20.68 -6.97
C MET A 90 -12.53 19.17 -7.06
N PRO A 91 -12.60 18.59 -8.27
CA PRO A 91 -12.79 17.15 -8.42
C PRO A 91 -11.60 16.32 -7.89
N GLY A 92 -11.93 15.12 -7.40
CA GLY A 92 -11.12 13.90 -7.54
C GLY A 92 -9.76 13.77 -6.84
N HIS A 93 -9.19 12.58 -7.05
CA HIS A 93 -7.77 12.25 -6.87
C HIS A 93 -6.98 12.98 -7.97
N ASP A 94 -6.20 14.00 -7.61
CA ASP A 94 -5.32 14.68 -8.57
C ASP A 94 -4.19 13.74 -9.08
N ASP A 95 -4.04 12.60 -8.41
CA ASP A 95 -2.96 11.63 -8.51
C ASP A 95 -3.38 10.31 -9.20
N THR A 96 -4.66 10.12 -9.50
CA THR A 96 -5.11 9.08 -10.45
C THR A 96 -5.28 9.62 -11.86
N LEU A 97 -5.17 10.94 -12.07
CA LEU A 97 -5.25 11.57 -13.39
C LEU A 97 -4.18 11.01 -14.34
N ALA A 98 -2.97 10.74 -13.84
CA ALA A 98 -1.90 10.11 -14.62
C ALA A 98 -2.27 8.69 -15.08
N PHE A 99 -3.03 7.93 -14.29
CA PHE A 99 -3.49 6.59 -14.66
C PHE A 99 -4.70 6.64 -15.61
N ALA A 100 -5.61 7.60 -15.45
CA ALA A 100 -6.73 7.82 -16.36
C ALA A 100 -6.27 8.28 -17.77
N GLU A 101 -5.21 9.09 -17.84
CA GLU A 101 -4.58 9.46 -19.10
C GLU A 101 -3.95 8.24 -19.80
N LEU A 102 -3.31 7.34 -19.03
CA LEU A 102 -2.74 6.10 -19.58
C LEU A 102 -3.82 5.11 -20.04
N GLU A 103 -4.93 5.00 -19.29
CA GLU A 103 -6.05 4.12 -19.62
C GLU A 103 -6.79 4.60 -20.87
N SER A 104 -7.06 5.91 -20.99
CA SER A 104 -7.66 6.50 -22.19
C SER A 104 -6.75 6.38 -23.43
N GLN A 105 -5.43 6.46 -23.27
CA GLN A 105 -4.47 6.22 -24.36
C GLN A 105 -4.44 4.76 -24.79
N ALA A 106 -4.58 3.81 -23.86
CA ALA A 106 -4.66 2.39 -24.16
C ALA A 106 -5.96 2.02 -24.90
N GLU A 107 -7.09 2.60 -24.51
CA GLU A 107 -8.38 2.42 -25.17
C GLU A 107 -8.42 3.04 -26.58
N ALA A 108 -7.76 4.18 -26.79
CA ALA A 108 -7.68 4.83 -28.10
C ALA A 108 -6.75 4.11 -29.10
N ALA A 109 -5.91 3.19 -28.61
CA ALA A 109 -4.97 2.40 -29.41
C ALA A 109 -5.48 0.98 -29.74
N ALA A 110 -6.66 0.60 -29.24
CA ALA A 110 -7.35 -0.67 -29.49
C ALA A 110 -8.41 -0.53 -30.59
#